data_AF-A0A7S2J9H0-F1
#
_entry.id   AF-A0A7S2J9H0-F1
#
_cell.length_a   1.000
_cell.length_b   1.000
_cell.length_c   1.000
_cell.angle_alpha   90.00
_cell.angle_beta   90.00
_cell.angle_gamma   90.00
#
_symmetry.space_group_name_H-M   'P 1'
#
loop_
_entity.id
_entity.type
_entity.pdbx_description
1 polymer ?
#
loop_
_entity_poly.entity_id
_entity_poly.type
_entity_poly.pdbx_seq_one_letter_code
_entity_poly.pdbx_strand_id
1 'polypeptide(L)'
;EWEFETGLKTVFNDAKTAHCDVAALSETTAIVAFADKDSGAIQARTLRVDGNGTDSVSLGTAIAVGSGTMTLSEEELANMTNATWKYTATHRRVSVCALSDRRALVGYGPIEGYGEVALIIIDGLIAERAASLPLRSSNMDDLTVVPLGMTKKALAIYRDEADSGVAKAQEVDVYEDFNGVAYKIGPGSLVTFTSLRAESLTAISLNNSAVLAAYRFMDSSEQGQAVILSATFNTP
;
A
#
# COMPACT_ATOMS: atom_id res chain seq x y z
N GLU A 1 13.47 -30.51 7.53
CA GLU A 1 12.00 -30.34 7.55
C GLU A 1 11.73 -29.01 8.21
N TRP A 2 10.83 -28.19 7.67
CA TRP A 2 10.46 -26.91 8.28
C TRP A 2 9.20 -27.14 9.10
N GLU A 3 9.27 -26.91 10.41
CA GLU A 3 8.12 -26.94 11.30
C GLU A 3 7.63 -25.49 11.49
N PHE A 4 6.34 -25.27 11.31
CA PHE A 4 5.71 -23.97 11.48
C PHE A 4 4.86 -24.02 12.75
N GLU A 5 5.20 -23.19 13.73
CA GLU A 5 4.41 -22.99 14.93
C GLU A 5 3.68 -21.63 14.87
N THR A 6 2.46 -21.59 15.39
CA THR A 6 1.73 -20.33 15.53
C THR A 6 2.20 -19.58 16.77
N GLY A 7 2.65 -18.33 16.61
CA GLY A 7 2.93 -17.43 17.72
C GLY A 7 1.68 -16.86 18.41
N LEU A 8 1.87 -15.84 19.24
CA LEU A 8 0.80 -15.19 19.99
C LEU A 8 -0.15 -14.38 19.09
N LYS A 9 -1.46 -14.65 19.21
CA LYS A 9 -2.50 -13.84 18.55
C LYS A 9 -2.59 -12.47 19.22
N THR A 10 -2.37 -11.42 18.44
CA THR A 10 -2.38 -10.02 18.92
C THR A 10 -3.43 -9.20 18.17
N VAL A 11 -4.25 -8.45 18.91
CA VAL A 11 -5.22 -7.50 18.33
C VAL A 11 -4.52 -6.17 18.11
N PHE A 12 -4.33 -5.77 16.85
CA PHE A 12 -3.67 -4.50 16.51
C PHE A 12 -4.65 -3.32 16.37
N ASN A 13 -5.93 -3.60 16.15
CA ASN A 13 -7.02 -2.63 16.07
C ASN A 13 -8.22 -3.17 16.85
N ASP A 14 -8.70 -2.40 17.84
CA ASP A 14 -9.86 -2.78 18.65
C ASP A 14 -11.19 -2.53 17.93
N ALA A 15 -11.17 -1.72 16.86
CA ALA A 15 -12.30 -1.48 15.98
C ALA A 15 -12.36 -2.49 14.82
N LYS A 16 -13.40 -2.39 13.99
CA LYS A 16 -13.52 -3.23 12.79
C LYS A 16 -12.51 -2.79 11.75
N THR A 17 -11.68 -3.71 11.26
CA THR A 17 -10.75 -3.45 10.16
C THR A 17 -11.39 -3.84 8.82
N ALA A 18 -11.44 -2.92 7.86
CA ALA A 18 -11.92 -3.18 6.50
C ALA A 18 -10.80 -3.74 5.60
N HIS A 19 -9.62 -3.12 5.67
CA HIS A 19 -8.44 -3.53 4.91
C HIS A 19 -7.21 -3.42 5.80
N CYS A 20 -6.23 -4.29 5.59
CA CYS A 20 -4.91 -4.16 6.20
C CYS A 20 -3.83 -4.71 5.28
N ASP A 21 -2.62 -4.20 5.47
CA ASP A 21 -1.41 -4.71 4.85
C ASP A 21 -0.25 -4.61 5.86
N VAL A 22 0.79 -5.41 5.67
CA VAL A 22 1.93 -5.50 6.60
C VAL A 22 3.27 -5.47 5.87
N ALA A 23 4.26 -4.85 6.50
CA ALA A 23 5.64 -4.88 6.02
C ALA A 23 6.61 -5.16 7.19
N ALA A 24 7.57 -6.04 6.95
CA ALA A 24 8.69 -6.24 7.86
C ALA A 24 9.64 -5.05 7.77
N LEU A 25 9.94 -4.42 8.90
CA LEU A 25 10.93 -3.35 9.04
C LEU A 25 12.31 -3.96 9.37
N SER A 26 12.31 -5.02 10.17
CA SER A 26 13.49 -5.83 10.52
C SER A 26 13.05 -7.27 10.81
N GLU A 27 13.96 -8.10 11.33
CA GLU A 27 13.65 -9.47 11.77
C GLU A 27 12.63 -9.52 12.92
N THR A 28 12.57 -8.47 13.75
CA THR A 28 11.74 -8.45 14.96
C THR A 28 10.72 -7.31 14.96
N THR A 29 10.69 -6.47 13.92
CA THR A 29 9.77 -5.33 13.85
C THR A 29 9.03 -5.30 12.53
N ALA A 30 7.75 -4.92 12.61
CA ALA A 30 6.88 -4.76 11.46
C ALA A 30 6.03 -3.50 11.60
N ILE A 31 5.44 -3.06 10.50
CA ILE A 31 4.39 -2.06 10.47
C ILE A 31 3.13 -2.70 9.88
N VAL A 32 1.99 -2.45 10.51
CA VAL A 32 0.67 -2.74 9.94
C VAL A 32 0.04 -1.42 9.55
N ALA A 33 -0.44 -1.33 8.31
CA ALA A 33 -1.33 -0.27 7.85
C ALA A 33 -2.74 -0.84 7.74
N PHE A 34 -3.75 -0.08 8.14
CA PHE A 34 -5.13 -0.56 8.14
C PHE A 34 -6.13 0.58 7.95
N ALA A 35 -7.28 0.21 7.40
CA ALA A 35 -8.46 1.05 7.31
C ALA A 35 -9.47 0.64 8.37
N ASP A 36 -9.83 1.57 9.23
CA ASP A 36 -10.95 1.42 10.15
C ASP A 36 -12.26 1.45 9.36
N LYS A 37 -13.08 0.40 9.52
CA LYS A 37 -14.31 0.20 8.75
C LYS A 37 -15.37 1.25 9.09
N ASP A 38 -15.46 1.65 10.36
CA ASP A 38 -16.56 2.45 10.85
C ASP A 38 -16.29 3.96 10.63
N SER A 39 -15.03 4.37 10.69
CA SER A 39 -14.61 5.77 10.49
C SER A 39 -14.01 6.07 9.11
N GLY A 40 -13.56 5.06 8.37
CA GLY A 40 -12.76 5.26 7.15
C GLY A 40 -11.37 5.85 7.43
N ALA A 41 -10.94 5.90 8.69
CA ALA A 41 -9.61 6.38 9.05
C ALA A 41 -8.56 5.38 8.57
N ILE A 42 -7.50 5.89 7.93
CA ILE A 42 -6.32 5.12 7.57
C ILE A 42 -5.30 5.32 8.65
N GLN A 43 -4.86 4.22 9.25
CA GLN A 43 -3.95 4.21 10.37
C GLN A 43 -2.78 3.28 10.11
N ALA A 44 -1.69 3.53 10.82
CA ALA A 44 -0.56 2.63 10.86
C ALA A 44 -0.08 2.44 12.30
N ARG A 45 0.48 1.27 12.58
CA ARG A 45 1.00 0.92 13.90
C ARG A 45 2.22 0.03 13.73
N THR A 46 3.24 0.27 14.53
CA THR A 46 4.42 -0.60 14.61
C THR A 46 4.16 -1.76 15.56
N LEU A 47 4.75 -2.90 15.26
CA LEU A 47 4.75 -4.08 16.09
C LEU A 47 6.19 -4.51 16.31
N ARG A 48 6.47 -5.00 17.51
CA ARG A 48 7.73 -5.68 17.83
C ARG A 48 7.41 -7.06 18.37
N VAL A 49 8.07 -8.05 17.80
CA VAL A 49 8.03 -9.45 18.23
C VAL A 49 9.26 -9.70 19.08
N ASP A 50 9.07 -10.17 20.31
CA ASP A 50 10.16 -10.63 21.16
C ASP A 50 10.24 -12.18 21.11
N GLY A 51 11.47 -12.71 21.14
CA GLY A 51 11.73 -14.14 20.93
C GLY A 51 11.42 -14.58 19.49
N ASN A 52 10.89 -15.79 19.34
CA ASN A 52 10.41 -16.35 18.06
C ASN A 52 8.90 -16.09 17.84
N GLY A 53 8.31 -15.12 18.55
CA GLY A 53 6.88 -14.81 18.48
C GLY A 53 5.99 -15.59 19.45
N THR A 54 6.57 -16.37 20.36
CA THR A 54 5.83 -17.07 21.41
C THR A 54 5.78 -16.33 22.74
N ASP A 55 6.66 -15.35 22.96
CA ASP A 55 6.84 -14.72 24.28
C ASP A 55 5.95 -13.49 24.47
N SER A 56 6.12 -12.47 23.61
CA SER A 56 5.30 -11.26 23.64
C SER A 56 5.30 -10.53 22.30
N VAL A 57 4.22 -9.79 22.04
CA VAL A 57 4.13 -8.82 20.95
C VAL A 57 3.83 -7.46 21.55
N SER A 58 4.74 -6.52 21.33
CA SER A 58 4.57 -5.13 21.76
C SER A 58 4.01 -4.29 20.62
N LEU A 59 3.02 -3.46 20.92
CA LEU A 59 2.37 -2.58 19.96
C LEU A 59 2.75 -1.13 20.22
N GLY A 60 3.11 -0.42 19.15
CA GLY A 60 3.21 1.03 19.16
C GLY A 60 1.83 1.70 19.21
N THR A 61 1.82 3.02 19.37
CA THR A 61 0.60 3.81 19.24
C THR A 61 0.15 3.82 17.78
N ALA A 62 -1.15 3.67 17.52
CA ALA A 62 -1.69 3.87 16.17
C ALA A 62 -1.61 5.35 15.80
N ILE A 63 -1.07 5.65 14.62
CA ILE A 63 -1.04 7.01 14.07
C ILE A 63 -2.06 7.16 12.95
N ALA A 64 -2.59 8.38 12.81
CA ALA A 64 -3.39 8.76 11.66
C ALA A 64 -2.48 8.93 10.43
N VAL A 65 -2.73 8.14 9.40
CA VAL A 65 -2.04 8.23 8.11
C VAL A 65 -2.87 9.08 7.15
N GLY A 66 -4.18 8.90 7.13
CA GLY A 66 -5.09 9.59 6.25
C GLY A 66 -6.55 9.25 6.57
N SER A 67 -7.45 9.65 5.70
CA SER A 67 -8.87 9.35 5.84
C SER A 67 -9.50 9.17 4.47
N GLY A 68 -10.46 8.28 4.38
CA GLY A 68 -11.37 8.21 3.24
C GLY A 68 -12.24 6.97 3.28
N THR A 69 -13.37 7.03 2.59
CA THR A 69 -14.31 5.92 2.55
C THR A 69 -13.67 4.75 1.82
N MET A 70 -13.42 3.64 2.52
CA MET A 70 -12.82 2.43 1.90
C MET A 70 -13.85 1.35 1.59
N THR A 71 -15.07 1.47 2.13
CA THR A 71 -16.14 0.50 2.01
C THR A 71 -17.35 1.14 1.33
N LEU A 72 -17.96 0.42 0.39
CA LEU A 72 -19.27 0.78 -0.15
C LEU A 72 -20.35 0.56 0.92
N SER A 73 -21.33 1.43 0.98
CA SER A 73 -22.57 1.18 1.72
C SER A 73 -23.31 -0.06 1.19
N GLU A 74 -24.16 -0.66 2.02
CA GLU A 74 -25.00 -1.80 1.60
C GLU A 74 -25.90 -1.44 0.42
N GLU A 75 -26.36 -0.19 0.35
CA GLU A 75 -27.14 0.33 -0.77
C GLU A 75 -26.30 0.44 -2.05
N GLU A 76 -25.08 0.97 -1.97
CA GLU A 76 -24.15 1.00 -3.11
C GLU A 76 -23.82 -0.41 -3.60
N LEU A 77 -23.57 -1.35 -2.68
CA LEU A 77 -23.33 -2.75 -3.01
C LEU A 77 -24.54 -3.40 -3.70
N ALA A 78 -25.76 -3.11 -3.25
CA ALA A 78 -26.98 -3.59 -3.88
C ALA A 78 -27.20 -2.98 -5.28
N ASN A 79 -26.84 -1.72 -5.48
CA ASN A 79 -26.95 -1.04 -6.78
C ASN A 79 -25.88 -1.49 -7.78
N MET A 80 -24.77 -2.06 -7.30
CA MET A 80 -23.70 -2.59 -8.15
C MET A 80 -24.04 -3.85 -8.93
N THR A 81 -25.12 -4.57 -8.59
CA THR A 81 -25.55 -5.72 -9.41
C THR A 81 -26.09 -5.31 -10.78
N ASN A 82 -26.38 -4.02 -10.99
CA ASN A 82 -26.93 -3.47 -12.24
C ASN A 82 -25.98 -2.50 -12.99
N ALA A 83 -24.86 -2.10 -12.39
CA ALA A 83 -23.90 -1.16 -12.97
C ALA A 83 -22.56 -1.84 -13.26
N THR A 84 -21.86 -1.37 -14.29
CA THR A 84 -20.48 -1.73 -14.64
C THR A 84 -19.61 -1.85 -13.39
N TRP A 85 -18.91 -2.98 -13.23
CA TRP A 85 -18.19 -3.51 -12.05
C TRP A 85 -17.12 -2.59 -11.40
N LYS A 86 -17.41 -1.32 -11.12
CA LYS A 86 -16.41 -0.30 -10.76
C LYS A 86 -15.72 -0.57 -9.43
N TYR A 87 -16.41 -1.11 -8.43
CA TYR A 87 -15.86 -1.28 -7.08
C TYR A 87 -16.15 -2.67 -6.50
N THR A 88 -15.18 -3.31 -5.86
CA THR A 88 -15.49 -4.47 -5.02
C THR A 88 -15.01 -4.21 -3.60
N ALA A 89 -15.71 -4.78 -2.61
CA ALA A 89 -15.24 -4.78 -1.23
C ALA A 89 -13.98 -5.66 -1.03
N THR A 90 -13.58 -6.39 -2.08
CA THR A 90 -12.45 -7.33 -2.05
C THR A 90 -11.14 -6.74 -2.58
N HIS A 91 -11.17 -5.57 -3.23
CA HIS A 91 -9.96 -4.95 -3.76
C HIS A 91 -9.10 -4.32 -2.66
N ARG A 92 -7.78 -4.35 -2.84
CA ARG A 92 -6.83 -3.79 -1.88
C ARG A 92 -6.78 -2.27 -2.04
N ARG A 93 -7.13 -1.56 -0.97
CA ARG A 93 -7.08 -0.08 -0.92
C ARG A 93 -6.13 0.48 0.12
N VAL A 94 -5.44 -0.40 0.84
CA VAL A 94 -4.35 -0.06 1.75
C VAL A 94 -3.18 -0.96 1.39
N SER A 95 -2.01 -0.37 1.24
CA SER A 95 -0.76 -1.12 1.05
C SER A 95 0.38 -0.46 1.82
N VAL A 96 1.30 -1.27 2.32
CA VAL A 96 2.48 -0.78 3.04
C VAL A 96 3.74 -1.49 2.57
N CYS A 97 4.82 -0.74 2.43
CA CYS A 97 6.15 -1.30 2.25
C CYS A 97 7.19 -0.65 3.15
N ALA A 98 8.16 -1.43 3.60
CA ALA A 98 9.34 -0.91 4.27
C ALA A 98 10.36 -0.41 3.24
N LEU A 99 10.90 0.78 3.46
CA LEU A 99 12.07 1.31 2.75
C LEU A 99 13.36 1.03 3.54
N SER A 100 13.26 1.02 4.87
CA SER A 100 14.28 0.56 5.81
C SER A 100 13.62 0.19 7.15
N ASP A 101 14.44 -0.19 8.13
CA ASP A 101 14.04 -0.38 9.53
C ASP A 101 13.39 0.85 10.21
N ARG A 102 13.59 2.05 9.63
CA ARG A 102 13.14 3.34 10.17
C ARG A 102 12.18 4.08 9.24
N ARG A 103 11.83 3.51 8.08
CA ARG A 103 11.02 4.18 7.07
C ARG A 103 10.09 3.21 6.38
N ALA A 104 8.83 3.60 6.26
CA ALA A 104 7.83 2.88 5.49
C ALA A 104 7.00 3.84 4.65
N LEU A 105 6.41 3.31 3.57
CA LEU A 105 5.40 4.01 2.78
C LEU A 105 4.06 3.32 3.00
N VAL A 106 3.02 4.10 3.28
CA VAL A 106 1.64 3.63 3.35
C VAL A 106 0.87 4.26 2.20
N GLY A 107 0.48 3.45 1.23
CA GLY A 107 -0.44 3.83 0.17
C GLY A 107 -1.88 3.57 0.59
N TYR A 108 -2.77 4.50 0.26
CA TYR A 108 -4.20 4.29 0.41
C TYR A 108 -4.99 4.95 -0.72
N GLY A 109 -6.03 4.28 -1.19
CA GLY A 109 -6.88 4.72 -2.30
C GLY A 109 -8.35 4.71 -1.91
N PRO A 110 -8.91 5.83 -1.41
CA PRO A 110 -10.31 5.85 -0.99
C PRO A 110 -11.26 5.79 -2.20
N ILE A 111 -12.47 5.30 -1.95
CA ILE A 111 -13.59 5.40 -2.87
C ILE A 111 -13.90 6.89 -3.05
N GLU A 112 -13.90 7.35 -4.30
CA GLU A 112 -14.23 8.73 -4.67
C GLU A 112 -13.35 9.79 -3.96
N GLY A 113 -12.04 9.60 -4.03
CA GLY A 113 -11.05 10.57 -3.59
C GLY A 113 -9.69 10.33 -4.22
N TYR A 114 -8.78 11.29 -4.03
CA TYR A 114 -7.39 11.08 -4.45
C TYR A 114 -6.75 10.05 -3.54
N GLY A 115 -6.19 9.00 -4.14
CA GLY A 115 -5.29 8.14 -3.39
C GLY A 115 -4.00 8.87 -3.05
N GLU A 116 -3.32 8.40 -2.03
CA GLU A 116 -2.16 9.06 -1.45
C GLU A 116 -1.16 8.02 -0.99
N VAL A 117 0.12 8.39 -1.03
CA VAL A 117 1.19 7.65 -0.36
C VAL A 117 1.77 8.54 0.72
N ALA A 118 1.74 8.06 1.96
CA ALA A 118 2.32 8.72 3.11
C ALA A 118 3.66 8.09 3.48
N LEU A 119 4.66 8.92 3.78
CA LEU A 119 5.92 8.50 4.38
C LEU A 119 5.77 8.45 5.90
N ILE A 120 6.10 7.28 6.46
CA ILE A 120 6.12 7.04 7.89
C ILE A 120 7.57 6.92 8.36
N ILE A 121 7.93 7.72 9.36
CA ILE A 121 9.23 7.65 10.05
C ILE A 121 9.04 6.89 11.35
N ILE A 122 9.99 6.00 11.63
CA ILE A 122 9.89 5.02 12.71
C ILE A 122 11.14 5.10 13.59
N ASP A 123 10.88 5.16 14.90
CA ASP A 123 11.90 5.05 15.95
C ASP A 123 11.42 4.04 17.00
N GLY A 124 11.84 2.77 16.81
CA GLY A 124 11.35 1.65 17.59
C GLY A 124 9.84 1.43 17.42
N LEU A 125 9.08 1.65 18.50
CA LEU A 125 7.61 1.53 18.49
C LEU A 125 6.90 2.88 18.28
N ILE A 126 7.65 3.96 18.11
CA ILE A 126 7.09 5.28 17.80
C ILE A 126 7.10 5.43 16.28
N ALA A 127 5.96 5.80 15.72
CA ALA A 127 5.80 6.13 14.30
C ALA A 127 5.23 7.54 14.17
N GLU A 128 5.57 8.22 13.09
CA GLU A 128 4.96 9.51 12.73
C GLU A 128 4.79 9.61 11.21
N ARG A 129 3.73 10.29 10.78
CA ARG A 129 3.55 10.67 9.38
C ARG A 129 4.40 11.90 9.10
N ALA A 130 5.41 11.77 8.25
CA ALA A 130 6.34 12.86 7.95
C ALA A 130 5.98 13.64 6.68
N ALA A 131 5.50 12.96 5.64
CA ALA A 131 5.17 13.59 4.38
C ALA A 131 4.11 12.77 3.63
N SER A 132 3.51 13.35 2.58
CA SER A 132 2.58 12.65 1.71
C SER A 132 2.60 13.14 0.26
N LEU A 133 2.23 12.24 -0.63
CA LEU A 133 2.16 12.45 -2.07
C LEU A 133 0.79 11.99 -2.59
N PRO A 134 -0.01 12.88 -3.20
CA PRO A 134 -1.19 12.45 -3.93
C PRO A 134 -0.78 11.63 -5.16
N LEU A 135 -1.48 10.51 -5.35
CA LEU A 135 -1.41 9.72 -6.56
C LEU A 135 -2.19 10.41 -7.68
N ARG A 136 -1.76 10.20 -8.92
CA ARG A 136 -2.31 10.84 -10.13
C ARG A 136 -3.58 10.15 -10.62
N SER A 137 -4.47 9.80 -9.69
CA SER A 137 -5.82 9.33 -9.96
C SER A 137 -6.76 9.80 -8.85
N SER A 138 -7.93 10.29 -9.26
CA SER A 138 -9.03 10.68 -8.36
C SER A 138 -9.93 9.51 -7.98
N ASN A 139 -9.63 8.31 -8.48
CA ASN A 139 -10.41 7.12 -8.21
C ASN A 139 -9.59 5.87 -8.55
N MET A 140 -9.21 5.09 -7.53
CA MET A 140 -8.33 3.95 -7.73
C MET A 140 -8.76 2.72 -6.94
N ASP A 141 -8.26 1.57 -7.39
CA ASP A 141 -8.40 0.30 -6.72
C ASP A 141 -7.15 -0.56 -6.88
N ASP A 142 -7.12 -1.72 -6.22
CA ASP A 142 -6.01 -2.68 -6.28
C ASP A 142 -4.63 -2.01 -6.13
N LEU A 143 -4.52 -1.16 -5.11
CA LEU A 143 -3.32 -0.41 -4.79
C LEU A 143 -2.29 -1.32 -4.15
N THR A 144 -1.07 -1.27 -4.66
CA THR A 144 0.11 -1.90 -4.09
C THR A 144 1.27 -0.90 -4.12
N VAL A 145 1.94 -0.70 -2.98
CA VAL A 145 3.19 0.08 -2.92
C VAL A 145 4.35 -0.89 -2.76
N VAL A 146 5.34 -0.79 -3.64
CA VAL A 146 6.51 -1.67 -3.65
C VAL A 146 7.79 -0.87 -3.52
N PRO A 147 8.73 -1.28 -2.64
CA PRO A 147 10.01 -0.63 -2.53
C PRO A 147 10.89 -1.07 -3.69
N LEU A 148 11.66 -0.14 -4.24
CA LEU A 148 12.77 -0.46 -5.14
C LEU A 148 14.03 -0.30 -4.31
N GLY A 149 14.89 -1.31 -4.24
CA GLY A 149 15.90 -1.53 -3.18
C GLY A 149 16.97 -0.45 -2.92
N MET A 150 16.78 0.78 -3.38
CA MET A 150 17.28 1.97 -2.69
C MET A 150 16.25 2.47 -1.66
N THR A 151 16.70 2.84 -0.46
CA THR A 151 15.83 3.34 0.65
C THR A 151 15.03 4.63 0.35
N LYS A 152 15.11 5.14 -0.89
CA LYS A 152 14.58 6.43 -1.33
C LYS A 152 13.57 6.32 -2.48
N LYS A 153 13.25 5.12 -2.96
CA LYS A 153 12.40 4.95 -4.14
C LYS A 153 11.41 3.80 -3.99
N ALA A 154 10.24 4.00 -4.56
CA ALA A 154 9.17 3.00 -4.64
C ALA A 154 8.31 3.21 -5.88
N LEU A 155 7.48 2.23 -6.20
CA LEU A 155 6.35 2.40 -7.13
C LEU A 155 5.04 2.25 -6.36
N ALA A 156 4.13 3.19 -6.58
CA ALA A 156 2.72 2.99 -6.28
C ALA A 156 2.04 2.47 -7.55
N ILE A 157 1.54 1.25 -7.49
CA ILE A 157 0.91 0.56 -8.60
C ILE A 157 -0.56 0.40 -8.26
N TYR A 158 -1.43 0.85 -9.16
CA TYR A 158 -2.86 0.88 -8.90
C TYR A 158 -3.65 0.72 -10.20
N ARG A 159 -4.89 0.26 -10.05
CA ARG A 159 -5.93 0.32 -11.06
C ARG A 159 -6.56 1.72 -11.04
N ASP A 160 -6.48 2.44 -12.14
CA ASP A 160 -7.03 3.79 -12.28
C ASP A 160 -8.46 3.74 -12.82
N GLU A 161 -9.44 3.74 -11.93
CA GLU A 161 -10.87 3.72 -12.29
C GLU A 161 -11.33 5.03 -12.94
N ALA A 162 -10.61 6.14 -12.72
CA ALA A 162 -10.86 7.39 -13.44
C ALA A 162 -10.44 7.31 -14.91
N ASP A 163 -9.55 6.36 -15.26
CA ASP A 163 -9.06 6.10 -16.61
C ASP A 163 -9.46 4.69 -17.10
N SER A 164 -10.76 4.37 -16.96
CA SER A 164 -11.36 3.11 -17.43
C SER A 164 -10.78 1.83 -16.82
N GLY A 165 -10.13 1.93 -15.65
CA GLY A 165 -9.57 0.80 -14.91
C GLY A 165 -8.24 0.29 -15.45
N VAL A 166 -7.50 1.08 -16.24
CA VAL A 166 -6.14 0.71 -16.67
C VAL A 166 -5.18 0.70 -15.48
N ALA A 167 -4.16 -0.14 -15.52
CA ALA A 167 -3.14 -0.19 -14.48
C ALA A 167 -2.04 0.83 -14.74
N LYS A 168 -1.70 1.57 -13.68
CA LYS A 168 -0.67 2.61 -13.69
C LYS A 168 0.36 2.34 -12.60
N ALA A 169 1.59 2.73 -12.88
CA ALA A 169 2.68 2.76 -11.93
C ALA A 169 3.19 4.20 -11.82
N GLN A 170 3.13 4.75 -10.62
CA GLN A 170 3.66 6.07 -10.29
C GLN A 170 4.92 5.91 -9.45
N GLU A 171 6.01 6.52 -9.91
CA GLU A 171 7.25 6.63 -9.15
C GLU A 171 7.05 7.52 -7.93
N VAL A 172 7.57 7.03 -6.81
CA VAL A 172 7.56 7.71 -5.52
C VAL A 172 9.00 7.90 -5.08
N ASP A 173 9.41 9.17 -5.01
CA ASP A 173 10.73 9.55 -4.54
C ASP A 173 10.68 10.07 -3.11
N VAL A 174 11.60 9.59 -2.28
CA VAL A 174 11.77 10.01 -0.89
C VAL A 174 13.08 10.75 -0.74
N TYR A 175 12.99 12.01 -0.34
CA TYR A 175 14.13 12.89 -0.13
C TYR A 175 14.28 13.22 1.36
N GLU A 176 15.54 13.37 1.75
CA GLU A 176 15.94 13.99 3.02
C GLU A 176 16.37 15.42 2.65
N ASP A 177 15.79 16.44 3.27
CA ASP A 177 16.32 17.80 3.11
C ASP A 177 17.73 17.88 3.71
N PHE A 178 18.54 18.79 3.16
CA PHE A 178 19.90 19.09 3.66
C PHE A 178 19.79 19.44 5.16
N ASN A 179 20.37 18.59 6.03
CA ASN A 179 20.33 18.60 7.50
C ASN A 179 19.39 17.57 8.18
N GLY A 180 18.63 16.76 7.43
CA GLY A 180 17.82 15.66 8.01
C GLY A 180 16.64 16.12 8.87
N VAL A 181 16.26 17.39 8.80
CA VAL A 181 15.19 17.98 9.63
C VAL A 181 13.80 17.87 8.96
N ALA A 182 13.75 17.67 7.65
CA ALA A 182 12.50 17.52 6.91
C ALA A 182 12.60 16.40 5.88
N TYR A 183 11.54 15.60 5.80
CA TYR A 183 11.35 14.61 4.75
C TYR A 183 10.43 15.16 3.68
N LYS A 184 10.72 14.85 2.43
CA LYS A 184 9.83 15.15 1.30
C LYS A 184 9.57 13.89 0.51
N ILE A 185 8.37 13.79 -0.02
CA ILE A 185 8.00 12.78 -0.99
C ILE A 185 7.54 13.50 -2.26
N GLY A 186 8.06 13.08 -3.41
CA GLY A 186 7.80 13.73 -4.69
C GLY A 186 7.30 12.73 -5.73
N PRO A 187 6.46 13.18 -6.68
CA PRO A 187 6.08 12.34 -7.80
C PRO A 187 7.26 12.24 -8.79
N GLY A 188 7.54 11.03 -9.25
CA GLY A 188 8.37 10.80 -10.42
C GLY A 188 7.54 10.54 -11.68
N SER A 189 8.04 9.64 -12.52
CA SER A 189 7.39 9.20 -13.75
C SER A 189 6.05 8.49 -13.47
N LEU A 190 5.11 8.60 -14.42
CA LEU A 190 3.86 7.84 -14.42
C LEU A 190 3.81 7.01 -15.70
N VAL A 191 3.56 5.71 -15.56
CA VAL A 191 3.46 4.78 -16.70
C VAL A 191 2.14 4.03 -16.62
N THR A 192 1.36 4.10 -17.69
CA THR A 192 0.26 3.15 -17.92
C THR A 192 0.84 1.92 -18.60
N PHE A 193 0.65 0.74 -18.02
CA PHE A 193 1.25 -0.51 -18.54
C PHE A 193 0.21 -1.53 -19.00
N THR A 194 -1.07 -1.17 -18.97
CA THR A 194 -2.14 -1.94 -19.61
C THR A 194 -2.92 -1.09 -20.59
N SER A 195 -3.41 -1.71 -21.66
CA SER A 195 -4.33 -1.08 -22.62
C SER A 195 -5.80 -1.33 -22.29
N LEU A 196 -6.06 -2.25 -21.36
CA LEU A 196 -7.39 -2.69 -20.93
C LEU A 196 -7.48 -2.64 -19.40
N ARG A 197 -8.72 -2.79 -18.92
CA ARG A 197 -9.02 -2.85 -17.50
C ARG A 197 -8.28 -4.00 -16.84
N ALA A 198 -7.53 -3.69 -15.79
CA ALA A 198 -6.84 -4.65 -14.94
C ALA A 198 -7.69 -4.94 -13.69
N GLU A 199 -7.58 -6.13 -13.11
CA GLU A 199 -8.19 -6.48 -11.82
C GLU A 199 -7.29 -7.39 -11.00
N SER A 200 -7.51 -7.43 -9.68
CA SER A 200 -6.74 -8.24 -8.74
C SER A 200 -5.24 -7.94 -8.86
N LEU A 201 -4.92 -6.67 -9.09
CA LEU A 201 -3.54 -6.24 -9.30
C LEU A 201 -2.72 -6.42 -8.03
N THR A 202 -1.54 -7.00 -8.18
CA THR A 202 -0.55 -7.15 -7.12
C THR A 202 0.84 -6.98 -7.72
N ALA A 203 1.79 -6.55 -6.91
CA ALA A 203 3.15 -6.36 -7.36
C ALA A 203 4.17 -6.75 -6.30
N ILE A 204 5.35 -7.18 -6.75
CA ILE A 204 6.51 -7.43 -5.90
C ILE A 204 7.77 -6.85 -6.53
N SER A 205 8.67 -6.36 -5.68
CA SER A 205 10.02 -6.00 -6.12
C SER A 205 10.80 -7.27 -6.45
N LEU A 206 11.43 -7.32 -7.62
CA LEU A 206 12.35 -8.40 -7.99
C LEU A 206 13.79 -8.04 -7.63
N ASN A 207 14.15 -6.76 -7.74
CA ASN A 207 15.45 -6.22 -7.42
C ASN A 207 15.36 -4.68 -7.30
N ASN A 208 16.52 -4.01 -7.24
CA ASN A 208 16.60 -2.56 -7.01
C ASN A 208 16.03 -1.68 -8.14
N SER A 209 15.71 -2.26 -9.30
CA SER A 209 15.24 -1.53 -10.49
C SER A 209 14.12 -2.26 -11.24
N ALA A 210 13.56 -3.35 -10.71
CA ALA A 210 12.53 -4.11 -11.40
C ALA A 210 11.41 -4.55 -10.46
N VAL A 211 10.18 -4.40 -10.94
CA VAL A 211 8.95 -4.87 -10.27
C VAL A 211 8.22 -5.83 -11.19
N LEU A 212 7.78 -6.97 -10.64
CA LEU A 212 6.80 -7.83 -11.29
C LEU A 212 5.41 -7.40 -10.87
N ALA A 213 4.59 -6.93 -11.81
CA ALA A 213 3.18 -6.67 -11.60
C ALA A 213 2.36 -7.78 -12.27
N ALA A 214 1.44 -8.39 -11.52
CA ALA A 214 0.51 -9.40 -12.00
C ALA A 214 -0.93 -8.91 -11.83
N TYR A 215 -1.77 -9.21 -12.81
CA TYR A 215 -3.16 -8.74 -12.87
C TYR A 215 -3.99 -9.65 -13.77
N ARG A 216 -5.31 -9.58 -13.64
CA ARG A 216 -6.29 -10.17 -14.56
C ARG A 216 -6.74 -9.13 -15.58
N PHE A 217 -6.74 -9.45 -16.86
CA PHE A 217 -7.39 -8.60 -17.87
C PHE A 217 -8.89 -8.80 -17.86
N MET A 218 -9.66 -7.71 -17.83
CA MET A 218 -11.11 -7.78 -17.96
C MET A 218 -11.54 -7.64 -19.41
N ASP A 219 -11.21 -8.65 -20.20
CA ASP A 219 -11.75 -8.87 -21.54
C ASP A 219 -12.60 -10.16 -21.58
N SER A 220 -13.01 -10.61 -22.75
CA SER A 220 -13.78 -11.86 -22.89
C SER A 220 -13.04 -13.12 -22.43
N SER A 221 -11.72 -13.05 -22.23
CA SER A 221 -10.86 -14.18 -21.87
C SER A 221 -10.52 -14.25 -20.38
N GLU A 222 -10.63 -13.13 -19.65
CA GLU A 222 -10.30 -13.01 -18.23
C GLU A 222 -8.92 -13.57 -17.84
N GLN A 223 -7.95 -13.51 -18.76
CA GLN A 223 -6.64 -14.14 -18.56
C GLN A 223 -5.78 -13.38 -17.53
N GLY A 224 -5.04 -14.15 -16.73
CA GLY A 224 -3.97 -13.64 -15.89
C GLY A 224 -2.75 -13.23 -16.72
N GLN A 225 -2.19 -12.07 -16.42
CA GLN A 225 -1.04 -11.48 -17.09
C GLN A 225 -0.01 -11.02 -16.07
N ALA A 226 1.24 -10.92 -16.52
CA ALA A 226 2.30 -10.33 -15.73
C ALA A 226 3.24 -9.49 -16.60
N VAL A 227 3.73 -8.40 -16.04
CA VAL A 227 4.66 -7.49 -16.70
C VAL A 227 5.82 -7.15 -15.76
N ILE A 228 7.01 -7.01 -16.33
CA ILE A 228 8.17 -6.46 -15.64
C ILE A 228 8.21 -4.95 -15.89
N LEU A 229 8.09 -4.17 -14.82
CA LEU A 229 8.30 -2.73 -14.84
C LEU A 229 9.75 -2.47 -14.46
N SER A 230 10.56 -2.06 -15.44
CA SER A 230 11.94 -1.66 -15.23
C SER A 230 12.00 -0.15 -14.93
N ALA A 231 12.54 0.20 -13.77
CA ALA A 231 12.79 1.57 -13.36
C ALA A 231 14.27 1.92 -13.58
N THR A 232 14.54 2.74 -14.58
CA THR A 232 15.88 3.30 -14.80
C THR A 232 15.94 4.65 -14.10
N PHE A 233 16.62 4.69 -12.97
CA PHE A 233 16.81 5.94 -12.26
C PHE A 233 18.03 6.67 -12.81
N ASN A 234 17.79 7.87 -13.36
CA ASN A 234 18.89 8.80 -13.58
C ASN A 234 19.48 9.11 -12.21
N THR A 235 20.70 8.62 -11.95
CA THR A 235 21.48 9.07 -10.81
C THR A 235 21.65 10.58 -10.91
N PRO A 236 21.34 11.36 -9.86
CA PRO A 236 21.88 12.71 -9.74
C PRO A 236 23.41 12.68 -9.65
#